data_AF-A0A525C9T5-F1
#
_entry.id   AF-A0A525C9T5-F1
#
_cell.length_a   1.000
_cell.length_b   1.000
_cell.length_c   1.000
_cell.angle_alpha   90.00
_cell.angle_beta   90.00
_cell.angle_gamma   90.00
#
_symmetry.space_group_name_H-M   'P 1'
#
loop_
_entity.id
_entity.type
_entity.pdbx_description
1 polymer ?
#
loop_
_entity_poly.entity_id
_entity_poly.type
_entity_poly.pdbx_seq_one_letter_code
_entity_poly.pdbx_strand_id
1 'polypeptide(L)'
;HLEKHGVTADGGIAAFAELPLYKQRELIIKIFNNELKQGGVDGVTNGADAYNRGYAAVYELYQDYAHEGYDVSTQEGLRKFLSQGTSFNGELSMYRSTVQTRDGGDINIIVPGGRVFGGLAAANSTENSAKSGDIGVVARRQGDINAFTRNDFLVNQSRVFAMDGGDILMWSSETNLDAGRGSKTARGVSKAEYKFDEWGNVIVLPPSSLTGSGIRNFASSEGAEAGSVYLFAPVGVVDAGDAGIGTAGNLFVGAVEVKGADNFDIGGVAVGVQVSTSGDMSGMTGAGGATDKATSNAMDKVEETAKGDSDADKQLSWLEVFVEGLGTTNGNAGADDEKKKKKKGKKKKKGDLISMK
;
A
#
# COMPACT_ATOMS: atom_id res chain seq x y z
N HIS A 1 12.96 4.40 9.80
CA HIS A 1 12.23 5.50 9.16
C HIS A 1 12.33 6.83 9.94
N LEU A 2 12.10 6.86 11.26
CA LEU A 2 12.11 8.10 12.07
C LEU A 2 13.44 8.88 12.08
N GLU A 3 14.60 8.20 12.09
CA GLU A 3 15.92 8.86 12.08
C GLU A 3 16.18 9.73 10.85
N LYS A 4 15.54 9.42 9.70
CA LYS A 4 15.69 10.18 8.46
C LYS A 4 15.11 11.59 8.55
N HIS A 5 14.23 11.85 9.53
CA HIS A 5 13.57 13.14 9.73
C HIS A 5 14.08 13.89 10.97
N GLY A 6 15.24 13.52 11.52
CA GLY A 6 15.81 14.20 12.70
C GLY A 6 15.04 13.96 14.00
N VAL A 7 14.02 13.11 13.97
CA VAL A 7 13.30 12.62 15.14
C VAL A 7 14.08 11.41 15.66
N THR A 8 14.60 11.51 16.88
CA THR A 8 15.18 10.33 17.55
C THR A 8 14.09 9.28 17.72
N ALA A 9 14.43 7.99 17.65
CA ALA A 9 13.45 6.92 17.83
C ALA A 9 12.62 7.12 19.11
N ASP A 10 13.28 7.50 20.21
CA ASP A 10 12.66 7.81 21.50
C ASP A 10 11.70 9.01 21.43
N GLY A 11 12.07 10.08 20.71
CA GLY A 11 11.22 11.25 20.52
C GLY A 11 9.97 10.95 19.70
N GLY A 12 10.10 10.09 18.67
CA GLY A 12 8.96 9.65 17.86
C GLY A 12 7.99 8.77 18.63
N ILE A 13 8.50 7.88 19.49
CA ILE A 13 7.68 7.04 20.37
C ILE A 13 6.93 7.88 21.40
N ALA A 14 7.61 8.88 21.99
CA ALA A 14 6.97 9.80 22.93
C ALA A 14 5.84 10.59 22.26
N ALA A 15 6.10 11.17 21.09
CA ALA A 15 5.08 11.91 20.34
C ALA A 15 3.91 11.01 19.90
N PHE A 16 4.19 9.77 19.51
CA PHE A 16 3.15 8.78 19.21
C PHE A 16 2.26 8.48 20.41
N ALA A 17 2.85 8.29 21.59
CA ALA A 17 2.13 8.00 22.82
C ALA A 17 1.19 9.14 23.26
N GLU A 18 1.51 10.39 22.88
CA GLU A 18 0.67 11.56 23.15
C GLU A 18 -0.53 11.70 22.20
N LEU A 19 -0.55 10.97 21.07
CA LEU A 19 -1.66 11.04 20.13
C LEU A 19 -2.94 10.42 20.71
N PRO A 20 -4.13 10.92 20.35
CA PRO A 20 -5.37 10.20 20.63
C PRO A 20 -5.36 8.79 20.03
N LEU A 21 -5.97 7.82 20.72
CA LEU A 21 -5.97 6.41 20.33
C LEU A 21 -6.40 6.15 18.87
N TYR A 22 -7.34 6.93 18.34
CA TYR A 22 -7.78 6.77 16.95
C TYR A 22 -6.67 7.13 15.95
N LYS A 23 -5.85 8.16 16.23
CA LYS A 23 -4.70 8.54 15.40
C LYS A 23 -3.55 7.55 15.57
N GLN A 24 -3.34 7.05 16.78
CA GLN A 24 -2.35 5.99 17.02
C GLN A 24 -2.68 4.76 16.17
N ARG A 25 -3.94 4.33 16.19
CA ARG A 25 -4.41 3.18 15.41
C ARG A 25 -4.25 3.37 13.91
N GLU A 26 -4.63 4.55 13.40
CA GLU A 26 -4.47 4.88 11.98
C GLU A 26 -3.00 4.82 11.56
N LEU A 27 -2.10 5.39 12.38
CA LEU A 27 -0.66 5.38 12.09
C LEU A 27 -0.07 3.96 12.15
N ILE A 28 -0.46 3.15 13.15
CA ILE A 28 -0.03 1.75 13.25
C ILE A 28 -0.42 0.97 11.99
N ILE A 29 -1.66 1.12 11.50
CA ILE A 29 -2.13 0.42 10.30
C ILE A 29 -1.33 0.86 9.06
N LYS A 30 -1.05 2.15 8.92
CA LYS A 30 -0.22 2.67 7.82
C LYS A 30 1.21 2.12 7.86
N ILE A 31 1.83 2.13 9.03
CA ILE A 31 3.17 1.56 9.24
C ILE A 31 3.15 0.07 8.90
N PHE A 32 2.20 -0.68 9.45
CA PHE A 32 2.06 -2.12 9.21
C PHE A 32 1.94 -2.45 7.72
N ASN A 33 1.05 -1.77 6.99
CA ASN A 33 0.90 -1.97 5.54
C ASN A 33 2.16 -1.58 4.78
N ASN A 34 2.84 -0.51 5.17
CA ASN A 34 4.12 -0.12 4.56
C ASN A 34 5.20 -1.19 4.77
N GLU A 35 5.31 -1.74 5.98
CA GLU A 35 6.28 -2.81 6.27
C GLU A 35 5.98 -4.09 5.50
N LEU A 36 4.69 -4.44 5.32
CA LEU A 36 4.29 -5.54 4.44
C LEU A 36 4.63 -5.27 2.97
N LYS A 37 4.32 -4.07 2.46
CA LYS A 37 4.61 -3.66 1.08
C LYS A 37 6.12 -3.75 0.81
N GLN A 38 6.92 -3.08 1.65
CA GLN A 38 8.37 -3.04 1.50
C GLN A 38 9.01 -4.41 1.72
N GLY A 39 8.61 -5.15 2.75
CA GLY A 39 9.13 -6.49 3.01
C GLY A 39 8.78 -7.49 1.90
N GLY A 40 7.63 -7.31 1.25
CA GLY A 40 7.26 -8.10 0.07
C GLY A 40 8.10 -7.74 -1.15
N VAL A 41 8.31 -6.45 -1.42
CA VAL A 41 9.20 -5.99 -2.49
C VAL A 41 10.62 -6.49 -2.27
N ASP A 42 11.15 -6.39 -1.04
CA ASP A 42 12.45 -6.92 -0.65
C ASP A 42 12.54 -8.43 -0.93
N GLY A 43 11.51 -9.20 -0.54
CA GLY A 43 11.44 -10.64 -0.81
C GLY A 43 11.40 -11.02 -2.29
N VAL A 44 10.72 -10.22 -3.12
CA VAL A 44 10.66 -10.44 -4.58
C VAL A 44 11.97 -10.07 -5.28
N THR A 45 12.64 -9.03 -4.80
CA THR A 45 13.82 -8.45 -5.45
C THR A 45 15.14 -9.05 -4.98
N ASN A 46 15.24 -9.35 -3.68
CA ASN A 46 16.47 -9.83 -3.02
C ASN A 46 16.42 -11.34 -2.70
N GLY A 47 15.30 -12.00 -2.97
CA GLY A 47 15.13 -13.45 -2.82
C GLY A 47 14.30 -13.86 -1.59
N ALA A 48 14.00 -15.16 -1.52
CA ALA A 48 13.01 -15.72 -0.59
C ALA A 48 13.33 -15.56 0.91
N ASP A 49 14.57 -15.20 1.27
CA ASP A 49 14.99 -14.95 2.65
C ASP A 49 14.80 -13.49 3.09
N ALA A 50 14.38 -12.61 2.16
CA ALA A 50 14.24 -11.17 2.40
C ALA A 50 12.81 -10.72 2.79
N TYR A 51 11.90 -11.65 3.11
CA TYR A 51 10.55 -11.33 3.62
C TYR A 51 10.51 -11.01 5.12
N ASN A 52 11.66 -11.09 5.81
CA ASN A 52 11.80 -10.85 7.26
C ASN A 52 11.10 -9.58 7.74
N ARG A 53 11.21 -8.49 6.98
CA ARG A 53 10.61 -7.20 7.33
C ARG A 53 9.09 -7.30 7.45
N GLY A 54 8.44 -7.94 6.48
CA GLY A 54 6.99 -8.16 6.50
C GLY A 54 6.57 -9.10 7.64
N TYR A 55 7.27 -10.23 7.80
CA TYR A 55 6.99 -11.18 8.89
C TYR A 55 7.20 -10.58 10.28
N ALA A 56 8.24 -9.75 10.47
CA ALA A 56 8.51 -9.04 11.70
C ALA A 56 7.39 -8.05 12.02
N ALA A 57 6.87 -7.31 11.04
CA ALA A 57 5.76 -6.40 11.26
C ALA A 57 4.48 -7.12 11.75
N VAL A 58 4.21 -8.32 11.24
CA VAL A 58 3.11 -9.15 11.72
C VAL A 58 3.37 -9.63 13.15
N TYR A 59 4.59 -10.09 13.44
CA TYR A 59 4.96 -10.46 14.79
C TYR A 59 4.76 -9.29 15.76
N GLU A 60 5.31 -8.11 15.47
CA GLU A 60 5.22 -6.94 16.36
C GLU A 60 3.77 -6.54 16.65
N LEU A 61 2.89 -6.61 15.65
CA LEU A 61 1.48 -6.26 15.82
C LEU A 61 0.69 -7.30 16.64
N TYR A 62 1.14 -8.56 16.66
CA TYR A 62 0.38 -9.68 17.22
C TYR A 62 1.12 -10.49 18.29
N GLN A 63 2.28 -10.03 18.76
CA GLN A 63 3.12 -10.74 19.73
C GLN A 63 2.43 -10.98 21.08
N ASP A 64 1.49 -10.12 21.49
CA ASP A 64 0.69 -10.32 22.71
C ASP A 64 -0.16 -11.60 22.66
N TYR A 65 -0.39 -12.14 21.46
CA TYR A 65 -1.10 -13.40 21.21
C TYR A 65 -0.15 -14.57 20.89
N ALA A 66 1.16 -14.35 21.04
CA ALA A 66 2.17 -15.37 20.84
C ALA A 66 2.20 -16.37 22.00
N HIS A 67 2.30 -17.65 21.68
CA HIS A 67 2.82 -18.65 22.61
C HIS A 67 4.34 -18.44 22.78
N GLU A 68 4.87 -18.75 23.97
CA GLU A 68 6.30 -18.58 24.25
C GLU A 68 7.19 -19.56 23.45
N GLY A 69 8.43 -19.17 23.16
CA GLY A 69 9.47 -20.10 22.66
C GLY A 69 9.83 -20.01 21.17
N TYR A 70 9.47 -18.93 20.47
CA TYR A 70 9.88 -18.71 19.07
C TYR A 70 11.13 -17.84 18.96
N ASP A 71 12.05 -18.20 18.06
CA ASP A 71 13.21 -17.36 17.71
C ASP A 71 12.83 -16.30 16.68
N VAL A 72 12.47 -15.12 17.16
CA VAL A 72 12.00 -14.01 16.32
C VAL A 72 13.14 -13.27 15.60
N SER A 73 14.39 -13.68 15.80
CA SER A 73 15.55 -13.12 15.10
C SER A 73 15.73 -13.68 13.69
N THR A 74 14.98 -14.73 13.33
CA THR A 74 15.09 -15.40 12.04
C THR A 74 13.74 -15.47 11.31
N GLN A 75 13.79 -15.51 9.97
CA GLN A 75 12.58 -15.71 9.16
C GLN A 75 11.81 -16.96 9.56
N GLU A 76 12.55 -18.04 9.83
CA GLU A 76 11.98 -19.33 10.16
C GLU A 76 11.20 -19.25 11.49
N GLY A 77 11.75 -18.60 12.52
CA GLY A 77 11.04 -18.47 13.78
C GLY A 77 9.85 -17.50 13.72
N LEU A 78 9.94 -16.41 12.94
CA LEU A 78 8.78 -15.55 12.65
C LEU A 78 7.66 -16.32 11.93
N ARG A 79 8.00 -17.18 10.98
CA ARG A 79 7.03 -18.06 10.30
C ARG A 79 6.45 -19.13 11.22
N LYS A 80 7.26 -19.70 12.12
CA LYS A 80 6.77 -20.62 13.16
C LYS A 80 5.77 -19.94 14.09
N PHE A 81 6.01 -18.68 14.45
CA PHE A 81 5.05 -17.88 15.21
C PHE A 81 3.70 -17.79 14.47
N LEU A 82 3.70 -17.51 13.16
CA LEU A 82 2.44 -17.40 12.41
C LEU A 82 1.71 -18.74 12.26
N SER A 83 2.44 -19.80 11.95
CA SER A 83 1.85 -21.13 11.71
C SER A 83 1.37 -21.83 12.98
N GLN A 84 2.03 -21.62 14.13
CA GLN A 84 1.85 -22.43 15.34
C GLN A 84 1.70 -21.59 16.62
N GLY A 85 2.09 -20.32 16.58
CA GLY A 85 2.28 -19.49 17.75
C GLY A 85 1.14 -18.55 18.09
N THR A 86 0.12 -18.40 17.24
CA THR A 86 -0.97 -17.45 17.52
C THR A 86 -2.19 -18.15 18.09
N SER A 87 -2.77 -17.62 19.17
CA SER A 87 -4.10 -18.07 19.64
C SER A 87 -5.28 -17.57 18.76
N PHE A 88 -4.99 -16.79 17.71
CA PHE A 88 -6.01 -16.21 16.83
C PHE A 88 -6.48 -17.22 15.78
N ASN A 89 -7.79 -17.42 15.68
CA ASN A 89 -8.42 -18.41 14.80
C ASN A 89 -9.59 -17.83 13.96
N GLY A 90 -9.72 -16.51 13.90
CA GLY A 90 -10.83 -15.84 13.20
C GLY A 90 -10.63 -15.78 11.69
N GLU A 91 -11.68 -16.06 10.92
CA GLU A 91 -11.74 -15.85 9.47
C GLU A 91 -12.76 -14.77 9.10
N LEU A 92 -12.58 -14.13 7.94
CA LEU A 92 -13.54 -13.17 7.37
C LEU A 92 -14.28 -13.83 6.20
N SER A 93 -15.59 -14.01 6.33
CA SER A 93 -16.45 -14.48 5.24
C SER A 93 -17.32 -13.35 4.70
N MET A 94 -17.13 -13.01 3.43
CA MET A 94 -17.88 -11.97 2.72
C MET A 94 -18.91 -12.57 1.75
N TYR A 95 -19.55 -13.68 2.12
CA TYR A 95 -20.61 -14.28 1.31
C TYR A 95 -21.71 -13.24 1.01
N ARG A 96 -21.88 -12.92 -0.29
CA ARG A 96 -22.84 -11.90 -0.77
C ARG A 96 -22.72 -10.54 -0.06
N SER A 97 -21.52 -10.20 0.41
CA SER A 97 -21.25 -8.99 1.19
C SER A 97 -20.31 -8.05 0.44
N THR A 98 -20.31 -6.80 0.86
CA THR A 98 -19.55 -5.73 0.22
C THR A 98 -18.83 -4.90 1.27
N VAL A 99 -17.55 -4.65 1.04
CA VAL A 99 -16.79 -3.59 1.72
C VAL A 99 -16.45 -2.56 0.66
N GLN A 100 -16.93 -1.34 0.80
CA GLN A 100 -16.70 -0.30 -0.19
C GLN A 100 -16.61 1.09 0.42
N THR A 101 -15.76 1.92 -0.19
CA THR A 101 -15.81 3.37 0.04
C THR A 101 -16.79 4.02 -0.93
N ARG A 102 -17.25 5.23 -0.59
CA ARG A 102 -18.17 6.00 -1.44
C ARG A 102 -17.51 7.21 -2.10
N ASP A 103 -16.60 7.87 -1.37
CA ASP A 103 -15.96 9.10 -1.82
C ASP A 103 -14.48 9.09 -1.39
N GLY A 104 -13.73 8.13 -1.92
CA GLY A 104 -12.31 7.92 -1.60
C GLY A 104 -12.07 7.28 -0.23
N GLY A 105 -10.79 7.16 0.10
CA GLY A 105 -10.30 6.55 1.34
C GLY A 105 -9.97 5.06 1.18
N ASP A 106 -9.12 4.59 2.09
CA ASP A 106 -8.51 3.27 2.00
C ASP A 106 -9.38 2.19 2.65
N ILE A 107 -9.24 0.97 2.16
CA ILE A 107 -9.80 -0.23 2.78
C ILE A 107 -8.66 -1.06 3.34
N ASN A 108 -8.68 -1.30 4.65
CA ASN A 108 -7.68 -2.12 5.33
C ASN A 108 -8.37 -3.37 5.92
N ILE A 109 -8.02 -4.54 5.42
CA ILE A 109 -8.50 -5.85 5.89
C ILE A 109 -7.34 -6.56 6.57
N ILE A 110 -7.47 -6.92 7.85
CA ILE A 110 -6.39 -7.57 8.59
C ILE A 110 -6.97 -8.79 9.32
N VAL A 111 -6.58 -10.00 8.89
CA VAL A 111 -7.08 -11.29 9.39
C VAL A 111 -5.92 -12.15 9.86
N PRO A 112 -5.47 -11.99 11.12
CA PRO A 112 -4.21 -12.58 11.60
C PRO A 112 -4.25 -14.06 11.95
N GLY A 113 -5.41 -14.73 11.86
CA GLY A 113 -5.48 -16.14 12.22
C GLY A 113 -6.43 -16.97 11.39
N GLY A 114 -6.75 -16.52 10.17
CA GLY A 114 -7.59 -17.28 9.29
C GLY A 114 -7.44 -16.80 7.87
N ARG A 115 -8.46 -17.09 7.06
CA ARG A 115 -8.55 -16.71 5.66
C ARG A 115 -9.56 -15.59 5.45
N VAL A 116 -9.49 -14.98 4.28
CA VAL A 116 -10.55 -14.10 3.74
C VAL A 116 -11.26 -14.84 2.61
N PHE A 117 -12.58 -14.93 2.71
CA PHE A 117 -13.45 -15.48 1.66
C PHE A 117 -14.24 -14.33 1.02
N GLY A 118 -13.80 -13.87 -0.16
CA GLY A 118 -14.32 -12.68 -0.86
C GLY A 118 -15.76 -12.78 -1.37
N GLY A 119 -16.33 -13.98 -1.45
CA GLY A 119 -17.77 -14.19 -1.70
C GLY A 119 -18.12 -14.84 -3.04
N LEU A 120 -19.33 -15.43 -3.10
CA LEU A 120 -19.90 -16.07 -4.30
C LEU A 120 -21.06 -15.22 -4.82
N ALA A 121 -21.14 -15.02 -6.14
CA ALA A 121 -22.30 -14.38 -6.76
C ALA A 121 -23.49 -15.35 -6.68
N ALA A 122 -24.69 -14.85 -6.37
CA ALA A 122 -25.88 -15.71 -6.32
C ALA A 122 -26.22 -16.20 -7.73
N ALA A 123 -26.25 -17.52 -7.94
CA ALA A 123 -26.60 -18.13 -9.24
C ALA A 123 -28.06 -17.91 -9.63
N ASN A 124 -28.95 -17.65 -8.66
CA ASN A 124 -30.36 -17.35 -8.87
C ASN A 124 -30.82 -16.37 -7.80
N SER A 125 -31.18 -15.15 -8.18
CA SER A 125 -31.77 -14.22 -7.24
C SER A 125 -32.94 -13.49 -7.86
N THR A 126 -34.12 -14.02 -7.59
CA THR A 126 -35.41 -13.41 -7.92
C THR A 126 -35.81 -12.31 -6.93
N GLU A 127 -35.12 -12.12 -5.80
CA GLU A 127 -35.44 -11.05 -4.85
C GLU A 127 -34.19 -10.50 -4.14
N ASN A 128 -34.04 -9.17 -4.14
CA ASN A 128 -33.21 -8.34 -3.24
C ASN A 128 -31.79 -8.83 -2.86
N SER A 129 -31.16 -9.60 -3.73
CA SER A 129 -29.72 -9.85 -3.69
C SER A 129 -28.97 -8.58 -4.06
N ALA A 130 -27.82 -8.35 -3.42
CA ALA A 130 -26.79 -7.49 -4.00
C ALA A 130 -26.64 -7.90 -5.48
N LYS A 131 -26.86 -6.97 -6.41
CA LYS A 131 -26.70 -7.24 -7.84
C LYS A 131 -25.28 -7.76 -8.04
N SER A 132 -25.04 -8.62 -9.02
CA SER A 132 -23.72 -9.25 -9.26
C SER A 132 -22.53 -8.24 -9.27
N GLY A 133 -22.79 -6.96 -9.57
CA GLY A 133 -21.83 -5.86 -9.51
C GLY A 133 -21.47 -5.32 -8.12
N ASP A 134 -22.23 -5.64 -7.07
CA ASP A 134 -22.08 -5.04 -5.74
C ASP A 134 -21.24 -5.87 -4.77
N ILE A 135 -20.95 -7.14 -5.03
CA ILE A 135 -20.24 -8.03 -4.07
C ILE A 135 -18.73 -7.83 -4.17
N GLY A 136 -18.05 -7.75 -3.01
CA GLY A 136 -16.59 -7.73 -2.89
C GLY A 136 -16.01 -6.51 -2.20
N VAL A 137 -14.72 -6.27 -2.43
CA VAL A 137 -13.97 -5.15 -1.87
C VAL A 137 -13.76 -4.12 -2.96
N VAL A 138 -14.25 -2.90 -2.77
CA VAL A 138 -14.19 -1.84 -3.80
C VAL A 138 -13.84 -0.50 -3.17
N ALA A 139 -12.62 -0.01 -3.40
CA ALA A 139 -12.26 1.38 -3.11
C ALA A 139 -12.73 2.24 -4.29
N ARG A 140 -13.77 3.06 -4.07
CA ARG A 140 -14.30 3.98 -5.08
C ARG A 140 -13.57 5.31 -5.00
N ARG A 141 -13.30 5.89 -6.17
CA ARG A 141 -12.34 7.00 -6.34
C ARG A 141 -10.95 6.60 -5.87
N GLN A 142 -10.08 7.58 -5.62
CA GLN A 142 -8.75 7.34 -5.11
C GLN A 142 -8.82 6.77 -3.68
N GLY A 143 -8.17 5.62 -3.49
CA GLY A 143 -8.04 4.95 -2.21
C GLY A 143 -7.44 3.57 -2.38
N ASP A 144 -6.56 3.20 -1.46
CA ASP A 144 -5.82 1.95 -1.51
C ASP A 144 -6.63 0.79 -0.92
N ILE A 145 -6.35 -0.42 -1.36
CA ILE A 145 -6.83 -1.64 -0.71
C ILE A 145 -5.64 -2.39 -0.16
N ASN A 146 -5.56 -2.51 1.15
CA ASN A 146 -4.57 -3.32 1.84
C ASN A 146 -5.26 -4.51 2.51
N ALA A 147 -4.77 -5.71 2.23
CA ALA A 147 -5.29 -6.95 2.83
C ALA A 147 -4.15 -7.80 3.37
N PHE A 148 -4.23 -8.13 4.65
CA PHE A 148 -3.39 -9.13 5.30
C PHE A 148 -4.23 -10.30 5.76
N THR A 149 -3.75 -11.51 5.49
CA THR A 149 -4.33 -12.76 5.95
C THR A 149 -3.22 -13.72 6.37
N ARG A 150 -3.48 -14.52 7.42
CA ARG A 150 -2.57 -15.61 7.78
C ARG A 150 -2.64 -16.71 6.71
N ASN A 151 -3.84 -17.18 6.41
CA ASN A 151 -4.11 -18.21 5.41
C ASN A 151 -4.57 -17.53 4.11
N ASP A 152 -5.55 -18.10 3.41
CA ASP A 152 -5.83 -17.69 2.04
C ASP A 152 -6.57 -16.36 1.93
N PHE A 153 -6.41 -15.65 0.80
CA PHE A 153 -7.41 -14.72 0.31
C PHE A 153 -8.05 -15.30 -0.95
N LEU A 154 -9.32 -15.68 -0.85
CA LEU A 154 -10.08 -16.32 -1.92
C LEU A 154 -11.12 -15.36 -2.50
N VAL A 155 -10.85 -14.75 -3.64
CA VAL A 155 -11.79 -13.82 -4.30
C VAL A 155 -13.02 -14.54 -4.87
N ASN A 156 -12.88 -15.79 -5.34
CA ASN A 156 -13.97 -16.62 -5.87
C ASN A 156 -14.71 -15.98 -7.08
N GLN A 157 -15.96 -15.56 -6.92
CA GLN A 157 -16.73 -14.84 -7.96
C GLN A 157 -16.91 -13.36 -7.61
N SER A 158 -16.18 -12.89 -6.61
CA SER A 158 -16.20 -11.53 -6.12
C SER A 158 -15.13 -10.68 -6.82
N ARG A 159 -14.79 -9.53 -6.23
CA ARG A 159 -13.80 -8.59 -6.74
C ARG A 159 -13.00 -7.94 -5.62
N VAL A 160 -11.78 -7.54 -5.94
CA VAL A 160 -10.96 -6.60 -5.15
C VAL A 160 -10.53 -5.50 -6.10
N PHE A 161 -11.25 -4.37 -6.08
CA PHE A 161 -11.09 -3.30 -7.07
C PHE A 161 -10.73 -1.95 -6.45
N ALA A 162 -9.57 -1.39 -6.82
CA ALA A 162 -9.17 -0.03 -6.47
C ALA A 162 -9.33 0.91 -7.68
N MET A 163 -10.01 2.04 -7.49
CA MET A 163 -10.30 2.99 -8.56
C MET A 163 -9.31 4.16 -8.57
N ASP A 164 -9.31 4.90 -9.68
CA ASP A 164 -8.62 6.19 -9.86
C ASP A 164 -7.20 6.26 -9.28
N GLY A 165 -6.39 5.23 -9.54
CA GLY A 165 -4.98 5.20 -9.19
C GLY A 165 -4.65 4.59 -7.82
N GLY A 166 -5.64 4.04 -7.09
CA GLY A 166 -5.39 3.35 -5.83
C GLY A 166 -4.54 2.08 -5.99
N ASP A 167 -3.67 1.84 -5.03
CA ASP A 167 -2.87 0.63 -4.94
C ASP A 167 -3.68 -0.55 -4.41
N ILE A 168 -3.24 -1.77 -4.74
CA ILE A 168 -3.71 -2.97 -4.05
C ILE A 168 -2.50 -3.70 -3.46
N LEU A 169 -2.46 -3.83 -2.13
CA LEU A 169 -1.54 -4.68 -1.41
C LEU A 169 -2.29 -5.87 -0.83
N MET A 170 -1.83 -7.09 -1.13
CA MET A 170 -2.36 -8.32 -0.53
C MET A 170 -1.21 -9.19 -0.05
N TRP A 171 -1.28 -9.61 1.21
CA TRP A 171 -0.32 -10.48 1.86
C TRP A 171 -1.00 -11.71 2.46
N SER A 172 -0.54 -12.90 2.08
CA SER A 172 -0.84 -14.19 2.69
C SER A 172 0.43 -14.79 3.28
N SER A 173 0.43 -15.06 4.58
CA SER A 173 1.65 -15.55 5.25
C SER A 173 1.91 -17.04 5.06
N GLU A 174 0.85 -17.86 5.07
CA GLU A 174 0.96 -19.33 5.15
C GLU A 174 0.46 -20.04 3.90
N THR A 175 -0.45 -19.43 3.14
CA THR A 175 -1.08 -20.09 1.99
C THR A 175 -1.26 -19.12 0.83
N ASN A 176 -2.41 -19.11 0.16
CA ASN A 176 -2.52 -18.63 -1.21
C ASN A 176 -3.27 -17.30 -1.36
N LEU A 177 -3.04 -16.63 -2.48
CA LEU A 177 -3.90 -15.57 -3.00
C LEU A 177 -4.55 -16.06 -4.30
N ASP A 178 -5.88 -16.09 -4.37
CA ASP A 178 -6.65 -16.58 -5.52
C ASP A 178 -7.60 -15.48 -6.01
N ALA A 179 -7.37 -14.99 -7.23
CA ALA A 179 -8.17 -13.95 -7.87
C ALA A 179 -9.55 -14.44 -8.34
N GLY A 180 -9.78 -15.75 -8.36
CA GLY A 180 -11.08 -16.36 -8.52
C GLY A 180 -11.42 -16.78 -9.95
N ARG A 181 -12.67 -17.24 -10.14
CA ARG A 181 -13.18 -17.83 -11.38
C ARG A 181 -14.45 -17.16 -11.93
N GLY A 182 -14.79 -15.97 -11.43
CA GLY A 182 -15.90 -15.20 -11.97
C GLY A 182 -15.57 -14.57 -13.33
N SER A 183 -16.57 -14.05 -14.03
CA SER A 183 -16.40 -13.46 -15.36
C SER A 183 -15.43 -12.27 -15.34
N LYS A 184 -14.51 -12.18 -16.31
CA LYS A 184 -13.61 -11.03 -16.45
C LYS A 184 -14.39 -9.73 -16.68
N THR A 185 -13.82 -8.61 -16.22
CA THR A 185 -14.35 -7.28 -16.51
C THR A 185 -14.18 -6.94 -17.98
N ALA A 186 -15.22 -6.48 -18.67
CA ALA A 186 -15.07 -5.91 -20.01
C ALA A 186 -14.27 -4.61 -19.89
N ARG A 187 -13.13 -4.51 -20.59
CA ARG A 187 -12.35 -3.27 -20.74
C ARG A 187 -13.24 -2.23 -21.44
N GLY A 188 -13.96 -1.45 -20.67
CA GLY A 188 -14.76 -0.37 -21.17
C GLY A 188 -14.95 0.63 -20.06
N VAL A 189 -13.99 1.51 -19.87
CA VAL A 189 -14.14 2.69 -19.00
C VAL A 189 -15.31 3.49 -19.56
N SER A 190 -16.50 3.35 -18.98
CA SER A 190 -17.54 4.36 -19.22
C SER A 190 -17.23 5.57 -18.34
N LYS A 191 -17.73 6.73 -18.73
CA LYS A 191 -17.54 7.95 -17.96
C LYS A 191 -18.40 7.86 -16.69
N ALA A 192 -17.87 8.26 -15.53
CA ALA A 192 -18.67 8.35 -14.31
C ALA A 192 -19.90 9.25 -14.55
N GLU A 193 -21.09 8.78 -14.19
CA GLU A 193 -22.33 9.55 -14.31
C GLU A 193 -22.57 10.30 -13.00
N TYR A 194 -22.89 11.59 -13.08
CA TYR A 194 -23.28 12.39 -11.92
C TYR A 194 -24.80 12.50 -11.88
N LYS A 195 -25.43 12.11 -10.77
CA LYS A 195 -26.84 12.37 -10.48
C LYS A 195 -26.97 13.21 -9.22
N PHE A 196 -28.11 13.87 -9.07
CA PHE A 196 -28.47 14.55 -7.84
C PHE A 196 -29.56 13.73 -7.13
N ASP A 197 -29.46 13.58 -5.82
CA ASP A 197 -30.57 13.06 -5.03
C ASP A 197 -31.67 14.14 -4.84
N GLU A 198 -32.78 13.75 -4.22
CA GLU A 198 -33.92 14.62 -3.96
C GLU A 198 -33.57 15.81 -3.03
N TRP A 199 -32.43 15.74 -2.34
CA TRP A 199 -31.90 16.77 -1.44
C TRP A 199 -30.78 17.60 -2.08
N GLY A 200 -30.45 17.37 -3.35
CA GLY A 200 -29.43 18.11 -4.10
C GLY A 200 -27.99 17.65 -3.87
N ASN A 201 -27.76 16.51 -3.21
CA ASN A 201 -26.42 15.95 -3.06
C ASN A 201 -25.97 15.30 -4.37
N VAL A 202 -24.69 15.47 -4.73
CA VAL A 202 -24.10 14.80 -5.88
C VAL A 202 -23.89 13.32 -5.56
N ILE A 203 -24.64 12.44 -6.20
CA ILE A 203 -24.39 11.01 -6.26
C ILE A 203 -23.51 10.75 -7.50
N VAL A 204 -22.26 10.36 -7.26
CA VAL A 204 -21.40 9.81 -8.32
C VAL A 204 -21.80 8.36 -8.54
N LEU A 205 -22.41 8.07 -9.69
CA LEU A 205 -22.62 6.71 -10.13
C LEU A 205 -21.30 6.18 -10.70
N PRO A 206 -20.82 5.02 -10.20
CA PRO A 206 -19.66 4.39 -10.79
C PRO A 206 -19.91 4.16 -12.28
N PRO A 207 -18.87 4.25 -13.12
CA PRO A 207 -19.04 3.88 -14.50
C PRO A 207 -19.61 2.46 -14.58
N SER A 208 -20.45 2.21 -15.60
CA SER A 208 -21.03 0.90 -15.96
C SER A 208 -19.99 -0.21 -16.24
N SER A 209 -18.72 0.02 -15.91
CA SER A 209 -17.55 -0.82 -16.14
C SER A 209 -17.10 -1.66 -14.95
N LEU A 210 -17.67 -1.48 -13.74
CA LEU A 210 -17.47 -2.42 -12.62
C LEU A 210 -18.29 -3.71 -12.81
N THR A 211 -18.22 -4.34 -13.97
CA THR A 211 -18.77 -5.69 -14.17
C THR A 211 -17.62 -6.66 -14.13
N GLY A 212 -17.76 -7.80 -13.45
CA GLY A 212 -16.75 -8.85 -13.43
C GLY A 212 -16.08 -9.08 -12.07
N SER A 213 -15.13 -10.00 -12.07
CA SER A 213 -14.45 -10.54 -10.89
C SER A 213 -12.94 -10.41 -11.04
N GLY A 214 -12.19 -10.60 -9.95
CA GLY A 214 -10.73 -10.58 -9.97
C GLY A 214 -10.12 -9.54 -9.04
N ILE A 215 -8.81 -9.37 -9.15
CA ILE A 215 -8.03 -8.37 -8.42
C ILE A 215 -7.55 -7.34 -9.44
N ARG A 216 -8.06 -6.11 -9.38
CA ARG A 216 -7.73 -5.08 -10.38
C ARG A 216 -7.69 -3.68 -9.81
N ASN A 217 -6.70 -2.89 -10.19
CA ASN A 217 -6.82 -1.44 -10.06
C ASN A 217 -7.00 -0.74 -11.41
N PHE A 218 -7.44 0.50 -11.36
CA PHE A 218 -7.78 1.28 -12.55
C PHE A 218 -7.31 2.72 -12.40
N ALA A 219 -6.80 3.31 -13.48
CA ALA A 219 -6.57 4.75 -13.61
C ALA A 219 -7.50 5.31 -14.69
N SER A 220 -8.78 5.48 -14.33
CA SER A 220 -9.85 5.80 -15.30
C SER A 220 -10.12 7.30 -15.46
N SER A 221 -9.79 8.09 -14.44
CA SER A 221 -9.94 9.55 -14.48
C SER A 221 -8.80 10.21 -15.27
N GLU A 222 -9.11 11.28 -15.99
CA GLU A 222 -8.12 12.04 -16.76
C GLU A 222 -7.07 12.64 -15.83
N GLY A 223 -5.80 12.31 -16.07
CA GLY A 223 -4.68 12.72 -15.22
C GLY A 223 -4.49 11.90 -13.93
N ALA A 224 -5.27 10.84 -13.70
CA ALA A 224 -5.03 9.94 -12.58
C ALA A 224 -3.72 9.17 -12.78
N GLU A 225 -2.88 9.16 -11.74
CA GLU A 225 -1.67 8.34 -11.73
C GLU A 225 -2.03 6.86 -11.66
N ALA A 226 -1.18 6.03 -12.26
CA ALA A 226 -1.41 4.60 -12.32
C ALA A 226 -0.89 3.93 -11.04
N GLY A 227 -1.80 3.54 -10.16
CA GLY A 227 -1.47 2.72 -8.98
C GLY A 227 -0.89 1.36 -9.36
N SER A 228 -0.23 0.71 -8.41
CA SER A 228 0.40 -0.59 -8.55
C SER A 228 -0.31 -1.69 -7.75
N VAL A 229 -0.05 -2.95 -8.11
CA VAL A 229 -0.58 -4.13 -7.44
C VAL A 229 0.57 -4.94 -6.86
N TYR A 230 0.46 -5.28 -5.57
CA TYR A 230 1.47 -5.98 -4.77
C TYR A 230 0.83 -7.23 -4.16
N LEU A 231 1.21 -8.41 -4.63
CA LEU A 231 0.65 -9.70 -4.20
C LEU A 231 1.76 -10.58 -3.64
N PHE A 232 1.72 -10.80 -2.33
CA PHE A 232 2.74 -11.58 -1.62
C PHE A 232 2.11 -12.79 -0.94
N ALA A 233 2.52 -13.98 -1.38
CA ALA A 233 2.23 -15.28 -0.78
C ALA A 233 3.55 -16.05 -0.64
N PRO A 234 4.47 -15.65 0.27
CA PRO A 234 5.87 -16.06 0.21
C PRO A 234 6.11 -17.58 0.31
N VAL A 235 5.12 -18.33 0.82
CA VAL A 235 5.16 -19.80 0.97
C VAL A 235 4.08 -20.51 0.17
N GLY A 236 3.23 -19.76 -0.53
CA GLY A 236 2.05 -20.26 -1.23
C GLY A 236 2.04 -19.87 -2.70
N VAL A 237 0.83 -19.87 -3.26
CA VAL A 237 0.57 -19.63 -4.67
C VAL A 237 -0.17 -18.32 -4.87
N VAL A 238 0.20 -17.58 -5.92
CA VAL A 238 -0.64 -16.50 -6.47
C VAL A 238 -1.30 -17.01 -7.74
N ASP A 239 -2.62 -17.17 -7.72
CA ASP A 239 -3.41 -17.69 -8.83
C ASP A 239 -4.30 -16.60 -9.42
N ALA A 240 -4.10 -16.29 -10.70
CA ALA A 240 -4.96 -15.36 -11.42
C ALA A 240 -6.34 -15.93 -11.74
N GLY A 241 -6.50 -17.26 -11.67
CA GLY A 241 -7.74 -17.97 -11.99
C GLY A 241 -8.29 -17.60 -13.37
N ASP A 242 -9.62 -17.70 -13.55
CA ASP A 242 -10.29 -17.21 -14.77
C ASP A 242 -10.65 -15.73 -14.67
N ALA A 243 -10.78 -15.21 -13.45
CA ALA A 243 -11.19 -13.84 -13.19
C ALA A 243 -10.10 -12.83 -13.54
N GLY A 244 -8.84 -13.20 -13.35
CA GLY A 244 -7.65 -12.45 -13.74
C GLY A 244 -7.17 -11.44 -12.72
N ILE A 245 -5.91 -11.05 -12.89
CA ILE A 245 -5.24 -10.00 -12.11
C ILE A 245 -4.90 -8.87 -13.08
N GLY A 246 -5.16 -7.61 -12.68
CA GLY A 246 -4.92 -6.47 -13.55
C GLY A 246 -4.36 -5.27 -12.81
N THR A 247 -3.47 -4.52 -13.45
CA THR A 247 -2.94 -3.28 -12.92
C THR A 247 -2.79 -2.23 -14.01
N ALA A 248 -3.16 -0.98 -13.71
CA ALA A 248 -2.85 0.15 -14.58
C ALA A 248 -1.36 0.52 -14.51
N GLY A 249 -0.73 0.31 -13.35
CA GLY A 249 0.68 0.60 -13.09
C GLY A 249 1.52 -0.67 -13.01
N ASN A 250 2.38 -0.76 -12.00
CA ASN A 250 3.30 -1.90 -11.86
C ASN A 250 2.63 -3.08 -11.16
N LEU A 251 3.23 -4.26 -11.32
CA LEU A 251 2.84 -5.49 -10.66
C LEU A 251 4.05 -6.10 -9.94
N PHE A 252 3.90 -6.40 -8.66
CA PHE A 252 4.86 -7.16 -7.87
C PHE A 252 4.20 -8.42 -7.35
N VAL A 253 4.75 -9.58 -7.71
CA VAL A 253 4.25 -10.89 -7.25
C VAL A 253 5.37 -11.66 -6.57
N GLY A 254 5.16 -11.99 -5.30
CA GLY A 254 6.09 -12.82 -4.53
C GLY A 254 5.42 -14.09 -4.07
N ALA A 255 5.69 -15.20 -4.73
CA ALA A 255 5.09 -16.49 -4.41
C ALA A 255 6.01 -17.66 -4.75
N VAL A 256 5.74 -18.83 -4.19
CA VAL A 256 6.43 -20.08 -4.58
C VAL A 256 6.05 -20.47 -6.00
N GLU A 257 4.78 -20.27 -6.36
CA GLU A 257 4.25 -20.54 -7.69
C GLU A 257 3.28 -19.43 -8.10
N VAL A 258 3.29 -19.08 -9.39
CA VAL A 258 2.31 -18.17 -9.99
C VAL A 258 1.54 -18.92 -11.07
N LYS A 259 0.20 -18.92 -10.96
CA LYS A 259 -0.72 -19.61 -11.89
C LYS A 259 -1.54 -18.62 -12.71
N GLY A 260 -1.86 -19.02 -13.93
CA GLY A 260 -2.64 -18.21 -14.86
C GLY A 260 -1.91 -16.94 -15.32
N ALA A 261 -0.60 -17.02 -15.57
CA ALA A 261 0.23 -15.89 -16.02
C ALA A 261 -0.31 -15.21 -17.30
N ASP A 262 -1.02 -15.96 -18.14
CA ASP A 262 -1.74 -15.51 -19.33
C ASP A 262 -2.99 -14.68 -19.01
N ASN A 263 -3.45 -14.70 -17.76
CA ASN A 263 -4.59 -13.94 -17.27
C ASN A 263 -4.20 -12.70 -16.45
N PHE A 264 -2.95 -12.26 -16.58
CA PHE A 264 -2.47 -10.99 -16.05
C PHE A 264 -2.60 -9.89 -17.10
N ASP A 265 -3.10 -8.73 -16.69
CA ASP A 265 -3.20 -7.53 -17.51
C ASP A 265 -2.38 -6.41 -16.87
N ILE A 266 -1.19 -6.13 -17.39
CA ILE A 266 -0.21 -5.24 -16.76
C ILE A 266 0.01 -4.00 -17.64
N GLY A 267 -0.28 -2.81 -17.08
CA GLY A 267 -0.02 -1.53 -17.74
C GLY A 267 1.42 -1.02 -17.61
N GLY A 268 2.15 -1.44 -16.57
CA GLY A 268 3.51 -1.04 -16.27
C GLY A 268 4.53 -2.19 -16.28
N VAL A 269 5.44 -2.20 -15.31
CA VAL A 269 6.46 -3.26 -15.17
C VAL A 269 5.92 -4.38 -14.26
N ALA A 270 6.19 -5.63 -14.62
CA ALA A 270 5.92 -6.79 -13.78
C ALA A 270 7.20 -7.40 -13.22
N VAL A 271 7.19 -7.69 -11.92
CA VAL A 271 8.27 -8.37 -11.20
C VAL A 271 7.70 -9.64 -10.54
N GLY A 272 8.40 -10.77 -10.69
CA GLY A 272 8.01 -12.04 -10.10
C GLY A 272 6.95 -12.83 -10.90
N VAL A 273 6.60 -12.38 -12.11
CA VAL A 273 5.79 -13.14 -13.07
C VAL A 273 6.52 -13.27 -14.40
N GLN A 274 6.48 -14.45 -15.01
CA GLN A 274 6.95 -14.68 -16.38
C GLN A 274 5.77 -14.47 -17.34
N VAL A 275 5.50 -13.23 -17.74
CA VAL A 275 4.42 -12.94 -18.70
C VAL A 275 4.95 -12.93 -20.13
N SER A 276 4.28 -13.64 -21.05
CA SER A 276 4.49 -13.45 -22.49
C SER A 276 3.81 -12.15 -22.90
N THR A 277 4.59 -11.08 -23.09
CA THR A 277 4.10 -9.77 -23.52
C THR A 277 3.46 -9.85 -24.92
N SER A 278 2.17 -10.12 -24.98
CA SER A 278 1.37 -10.03 -26.20
C SER A 278 0.74 -8.64 -26.25
N GLY A 279 1.50 -7.65 -26.70
CA GLY A 279 1.02 -6.27 -26.83
C GLY A 279 2.11 -5.36 -27.40
N ASP A 280 1.96 -5.03 -28.69
CA ASP A 280 2.73 -4.08 -29.51
C ASP A 280 4.00 -3.46 -28.91
N MET A 281 5.05 -4.27 -28.85
CA MET A 281 6.42 -3.79 -28.70
C MET A 281 6.98 -3.42 -30.08
N SER A 282 6.39 -2.42 -30.74
CA SER A 282 7.02 -1.76 -31.90
C SER A 282 8.14 -0.86 -31.38
N GLY A 283 9.26 -1.46 -30.97
CA GLY A 283 10.43 -0.68 -30.56
C GLY A 283 11.53 -1.34 -29.73
N MET A 284 11.42 -2.60 -29.29
CA MET A 284 12.50 -3.23 -28.50
C MET A 284 13.12 -4.43 -29.22
N THR A 285 14.02 -4.13 -30.16
CA THR A 285 14.98 -5.11 -30.68
C THR A 285 16.03 -5.42 -29.61
N GLY A 286 16.11 -6.68 -29.18
CA GLY A 286 17.27 -7.17 -28.43
C GLY A 286 17.00 -8.35 -27.49
N ALA A 287 16.44 -9.44 -27.99
CA ALA A 287 16.44 -10.72 -27.27
C ALA A 287 17.89 -11.25 -27.18
N GLY A 288 18.39 -11.43 -25.96
CA GLY A 288 19.72 -12.00 -25.69
C GLY A 288 20.35 -11.69 -24.33
N GLY A 289 19.80 -10.77 -23.54
CA GLY A 289 20.33 -10.41 -22.20
C GLY A 289 19.29 -9.80 -21.26
N ALA A 290 18.02 -10.21 -21.39
CA ALA A 290 16.88 -9.55 -20.77
C ALA A 290 16.77 -9.75 -19.25
N THR A 291 17.45 -10.73 -18.66
CA THR A 291 17.36 -11.01 -17.21
C THR A 291 18.06 -9.94 -16.37
N ASP A 292 19.22 -9.44 -16.81
CA ASP A 292 20.01 -8.46 -16.02
C ASP A 292 19.50 -7.02 -16.21
N LYS A 293 19.02 -6.67 -17.41
CA LYS A 293 18.51 -5.32 -17.71
C LYS A 293 17.08 -5.08 -17.23
N ALA A 294 16.21 -6.10 -17.23
CA ALA A 294 14.89 -5.99 -16.61
C ALA A 294 15.01 -5.81 -15.09
N THR A 295 15.98 -6.49 -14.47
CA THR A 295 16.30 -6.33 -13.04
C THR A 295 16.88 -4.95 -12.74
N SER A 296 17.81 -4.42 -13.56
CA SER A 296 18.39 -3.08 -13.37
C SER A 296 17.36 -1.96 -13.55
N ASN A 297 16.50 -2.03 -14.58
CA ASN A 297 15.46 -1.02 -14.80
C ASN A 297 14.31 -1.14 -13.77
N ALA A 298 14.05 -2.35 -13.25
CA ALA A 298 13.14 -2.54 -12.12
C ALA A 298 13.75 -2.00 -10.83
N MET A 299 15.06 -2.18 -10.59
CA MET A 299 15.78 -1.63 -9.43
C MET A 299 15.79 -0.10 -9.44
N ASP A 300 16.08 0.54 -10.57
CA ASP A 300 16.08 2.01 -10.67
C ASP A 300 14.68 2.59 -10.38
N LYS A 301 13.62 1.93 -10.85
CA LYS A 301 12.23 2.38 -10.67
C LYS A 301 11.63 1.97 -9.32
N VAL A 302 12.07 0.86 -8.73
CA VAL A 302 11.78 0.47 -7.34
C VAL A 302 12.46 1.44 -6.40
N GLU A 303 13.69 1.86 -6.67
CA GLU A 303 14.38 2.86 -5.86
C GLU A 303 13.72 4.25 -5.97
N GLU A 304 13.18 4.61 -7.15
CA GLU A 304 12.38 5.83 -7.35
C GLU A 304 11.00 5.76 -6.66
N THR A 305 10.31 4.62 -6.75
CA THR A 305 8.98 4.42 -6.13
C THR A 305 9.08 4.25 -4.61
N ALA A 306 10.09 3.53 -4.11
CA ALA A 306 10.36 3.38 -2.68
C ALA A 306 10.88 4.69 -2.03
N LYS A 307 11.43 5.62 -2.82
CA LYS A 307 11.78 6.98 -2.37
C LYS A 307 10.61 7.97 -2.49
N GLY A 308 9.64 7.72 -3.38
CA GLY A 308 8.54 8.64 -3.69
C GLY A 308 7.22 8.39 -2.97
N ASP A 309 7.00 7.18 -2.44
CA ASP A 309 5.65 6.72 -2.12
C ASP A 309 5.44 6.08 -0.73
N SER A 310 6.31 6.40 0.22
CA SER A 310 5.98 6.18 1.63
C SER A 310 4.97 7.27 2.05
N ASP A 311 3.67 7.00 1.88
CA ASP A 311 2.61 7.81 2.49
C ASP A 311 2.76 7.89 4.02
N ALA A 312 3.44 6.91 4.61
CA ALA A 312 3.95 6.99 5.97
C ALA A 312 4.97 8.12 6.18
N ASP A 313 5.94 8.35 5.29
CA ASP A 313 6.93 9.46 5.44
C ASP A 313 6.28 10.84 5.19
N LYS A 314 5.35 10.95 4.22
CA LYS A 314 4.58 12.19 4.00
C LYS A 314 3.73 12.57 5.22
N GLN A 315 3.27 11.59 5.99
CA GLN A 315 2.52 11.81 7.23
C GLN A 315 3.39 11.81 8.49
N LEU A 316 4.59 11.26 8.51
CA LEU A 316 5.51 11.46 9.64
C LEU A 316 6.12 12.87 9.63
N SER A 317 6.11 13.54 8.47
CA SER A 317 6.52 14.94 8.30
C SER A 317 5.73 15.95 9.14
N TRP A 318 4.45 15.70 9.50
CA TRP A 318 3.69 16.63 10.37
C TRP A 318 4.00 16.47 11.87
N LEU A 319 4.73 15.44 12.30
CA LEU A 319 5.20 15.29 13.68
C LEU A 319 6.44 16.15 14.00
N GLU A 320 6.74 17.16 13.19
CA GLU A 320 7.78 18.16 13.49
C GLU A 320 7.33 19.02 14.69
N VAL A 321 7.80 18.65 15.88
CA VAL A 321 7.55 19.40 17.11
C VAL A 321 8.33 20.71 17.04
N PHE A 322 7.62 21.84 16.87
CA PHE A 322 8.16 23.16 17.13
C PHE A 322 8.49 23.26 18.62
N VAL A 323 9.77 23.07 18.98
CA VAL A 323 10.30 23.53 20.26
C VAL A 323 10.45 25.05 20.16
N GLU A 324 9.32 25.75 20.21
CA GLU A 324 9.32 27.19 20.39
C GLU A 324 9.61 27.46 21.87
N GLY A 325 10.90 27.64 22.16
CA GLY A 325 11.38 28.02 23.49
C GLY A 325 10.80 29.36 23.90
N LEU A 326 9.65 29.36 24.57
CA LEU A 326 9.19 30.47 25.37
C LEU A 326 10.13 30.60 26.57
N GLY A 327 11.13 31.45 26.42
CA GLY A 327 12.05 31.83 27.48
C GLY A 327 11.30 32.42 28.65
N THR A 328 11.23 31.67 29.76
CA THR A 328 10.96 32.25 31.08
C THR A 328 12.28 32.61 31.75
N THR A 329 12.51 33.91 31.91
CA THR A 329 13.58 34.48 32.72
C THR A 329 13.33 34.18 34.20
N ASN A 330 14.31 33.63 34.92
CA ASN A 330 14.69 34.10 36.26
C ASN A 330 15.89 33.36 36.88
N GLY A 331 16.96 34.14 37.15
CA GLY A 331 18.01 33.99 38.18
C GLY A 331 18.88 32.71 38.17
N ASN A 332 20.20 32.72 38.37
CA ASN A 332 21.06 33.70 39.03
C ASN A 332 22.55 33.39 38.73
N ALA A 333 23.31 34.48 38.57
CA ALA A 333 24.75 34.72 38.81
C ALA A 333 25.85 33.70 38.42
N GLY A 334 26.80 34.20 37.61
CA GLY A 334 28.19 33.75 37.54
C GLY A 334 28.98 34.65 36.57
N ALA A 335 29.82 35.52 37.11
CA ALA A 335 30.55 36.58 36.42
C ALA A 335 31.66 36.08 35.48
N ASP A 336 31.95 36.82 34.39
CA ASP A 336 33.25 37.50 34.24
C ASP A 336 33.28 38.45 33.03
N ASP A 337 33.83 39.63 33.29
CA ASP A 337 34.08 40.77 32.40
C ASP A 337 35.24 40.48 31.42
N GLU A 338 35.15 40.93 30.15
CA GLU A 338 36.18 41.85 29.63
C GLU A 338 35.78 42.62 28.36
N LYS A 339 36.20 43.89 28.37
CA LYS A 339 35.90 44.98 27.43
C LYS A 339 36.73 44.89 26.14
N LYS A 340 36.18 45.39 25.02
CA LYS A 340 36.79 46.50 24.23
C LYS A 340 35.88 47.09 23.16
N LYS A 341 35.52 48.36 23.36
CA LYS A 341 35.01 49.31 22.34
C LYS A 341 36.13 49.72 21.38
N LYS A 342 35.81 49.97 20.10
CA LYS A 342 36.31 51.15 19.37
C LYS A 342 35.36 51.58 18.24
N LYS A 343 35.00 52.87 18.29
CA LYS A 343 34.20 53.68 17.34
C LYS A 343 34.96 53.99 16.05
N LYS A 344 34.20 54.26 14.96
CA LYS A 344 34.26 55.37 13.97
C LYS A 344 33.75 54.84 12.61
N GLY A 345 32.94 55.51 11.78
CA GLY A 345 32.37 56.85 11.79
C GLY A 345 31.52 57.06 10.49
N LYS A 346 30.59 58.03 10.57
CA LYS A 346 29.84 58.74 9.50
C LYS A 346 30.36 58.62 8.05
N LYS A 347 29.44 58.40 7.08
CA LYS A 347 28.92 59.45 6.16
C LYS A 347 27.83 58.95 5.19
N LYS A 348 26.81 59.80 5.00
CA LYS A 348 25.75 59.80 3.96
C LYS A 348 26.31 60.05 2.55
N LYS A 349 25.69 59.42 1.53
CA LYS A 349 25.08 59.99 0.29
C LYS A 349 24.87 58.83 -0.71
N LYS A 350 23.62 58.47 -1.08
CA LYS A 350 22.75 59.00 -2.15
C LYS A 350 23.34 58.86 -3.56
N GLY A 351 22.68 58.07 -4.42
CA GLY A 351 22.85 58.08 -5.87
C GLY A 351 22.46 56.76 -6.55
N ASP A 352 21.24 56.71 -7.11
CA ASP A 352 20.86 55.78 -8.18
C ASP A 352 21.77 55.97 -9.41
N LEU A 353 22.12 54.88 -10.11
CA LEU A 353 21.68 54.58 -11.49
C LEU A 353 22.43 53.35 -12.04
N ILE A 354 21.62 52.33 -12.38
CA ILE A 354 21.68 51.40 -13.52
C ILE A 354 22.94 51.46 -14.43
N SER A 355 23.62 50.31 -14.59
CA SER A 355 24.22 49.87 -15.86
C SER A 355 24.49 48.36 -15.84
N MET A 356 24.04 47.70 -16.92
CA MET A 356 24.53 46.48 -17.57
C MET A 356 25.55 45.63 -16.78
N LYS A 357 25.31 44.34 -16.53
CA LYS A 357 25.08 43.28 -17.52
C LYS A 357 24.66 42.01 -16.79
#